data_AF-A0A1H3MLK7-F1
#
_entry.id   AF-A0A1H3MLK7-F1
#
_cell.length_a   1.000
_cell.length_b   1.000
_cell.length_c   1.000
_cell.angle_alpha   90.00
_cell.angle_beta   90.00
_cell.angle_gamma   90.00
#
_symmetry.space_group_name_H-M   'P 1'
#
loop_
_entity.id
_entity.type
_entity.pdbx_description
1 polymer ?
#
loop_
_entity_poly.entity_id
_entity_poly.type
_entity_poly.pdbx_seq_one_letter_code
_entity_poly.pdbx_strand_id
1 'polypeptide(L)'
;MSAPASAQTVETLSGLVRKVAGDNGCPQVLTESSRFVDDIGMESIGRLMLLTMIEQEFQVDLEKHMGALVELHTIGDTARFLDSLKAP
;
A
#
# COMPACT_ATOMS: atom_id res chain seq x y z
N MET A 1 -14.76 -14.96 3.60
CA MET A 1 -13.98 -14.04 4.47
C MET A 1 -12.59 -14.00 3.89
N SER A 2 -12.16 -12.87 3.33
CA SER A 2 -10.80 -12.72 2.79
C SER A 2 -9.78 -12.94 3.91
N ALA A 3 -8.67 -13.60 3.61
CA ALA A 3 -7.61 -13.80 4.59
C ALA A 3 -7.07 -12.45 5.08
N PRO A 4 -6.74 -12.31 6.38
CA PRO A 4 -6.09 -11.12 6.88
C PRO A 4 -4.73 -10.93 6.20
N ALA A 5 -4.33 -9.68 5.98
CA ALA A 5 -2.97 -9.40 5.53
C ALA A 5 -1.97 -9.82 6.61
N SER A 6 -0.76 -10.17 6.21
CA SER A 6 0.33 -10.36 7.15
C SER A 6 0.66 -9.01 7.83
N ALA A 7 0.80 -9.05 9.15
CA ALA A 7 1.14 -7.87 9.95
C ALA A 7 2.45 -7.21 9.45
N GLN A 8 3.43 -8.02 9.02
CA GLN A 8 4.68 -7.51 8.48
C GLN A 8 4.48 -6.71 7.18
N THR A 9 3.65 -7.18 6.26
CA THR A 9 3.37 -6.45 5.02
C THR A 9 2.65 -5.14 5.30
N VAL A 10 1.68 -5.14 6.23
CA VAL A 10 0.98 -3.93 6.65
C VAL A 10 1.94 -2.91 7.28
N GLU A 11 2.85 -3.35 8.13
CA GLU A 11 3.84 -2.48 8.78
C GLU A 11 4.82 -1.88 7.77
N THR A 12 5.41 -2.73 6.91
CA THR A 12 6.32 -2.28 5.85
C THR A 12 5.62 -1.28 4.91
N LEU A 13 4.41 -1.61 4.44
CA LEU A 13 3.62 -0.73 3.58
C LEU A 13 3.31 0.60 4.26
N SER A 14 2.93 0.59 5.55
CA SER A 14 2.68 1.80 6.33
C SER A 14 3.93 2.69 6.41
N GLY A 15 5.12 2.09 6.52
CA GLY A 15 6.39 2.80 6.46
C GLY A 15 6.63 3.48 5.11
N LEU A 16 6.35 2.79 3.99
CA LEU A 16 6.45 3.36 2.64
C LEU A 16 5.46 4.52 2.45
N VAL A 17 4.21 4.34 2.89
CA VAL A 17 3.18 5.38 2.85
C VAL A 17 3.62 6.63 3.58
N ARG A 18 4.25 6.52 4.75
CA ARG A 18 4.76 7.68 5.49
C ARG A 18 5.88 8.40 4.75
N LYS A 19 6.80 7.66 4.12
CA LYS A 19 7.88 8.24 3.31
C LYS A 19 7.32 9.06 2.14
N VAL A 20 6.25 8.57 1.51
CA VAL A 20 5.61 9.23 0.36
C VAL A 20 4.72 10.40 0.77
N ALA A 21 3.90 10.23 1.81
CA ALA A 21 2.99 11.27 2.29
C ALA A 21 3.74 12.43 2.96
N GLY A 22 4.95 12.18 3.46
CA GLY A 22 5.75 13.15 4.21
C GLY A 22 5.20 13.40 5.61
N ASP A 23 5.89 14.29 6.34
CA ASP A 23 5.59 14.57 7.75
C ASP A 23 4.31 15.40 7.96
N ASN A 24 3.75 15.98 6.89
CA ASN A 24 2.58 16.85 6.97
C ASN A 24 1.31 16.10 6.57
N GLY A 25 0.44 15.82 7.54
CA GLY A 25 -0.93 15.33 7.28
C GLY A 25 -1.13 13.80 7.31
N CYS A 26 -0.06 13.00 7.37
CA CYS A 26 -0.19 11.55 7.51
C CYS A 26 -0.60 11.15 8.94
N PRO A 27 -1.65 10.34 9.14
CA PRO A 27 -2.07 9.88 10.46
C PRO A 27 -0.93 9.19 11.23
N GLN A 28 -0.84 9.46 12.54
CA GLN A 28 0.17 8.79 13.39
C GLN A 28 -0.05 7.28 13.49
N VAL A 29 -1.30 6.82 13.35
CA VAL A 29 -1.64 5.40 13.33
C VAL A 29 -2.25 5.09 11.97
N LEU A 30 -1.59 4.20 11.23
CA LEU A 30 -2.09 3.64 9.98
C LEU A 30 -2.60 2.22 10.26
N THR A 31 -3.77 1.92 9.74
CA THR A 31 -4.45 0.62 9.93
C THR A 31 -4.78 0.02 8.57
N GLU A 32 -5.18 -1.25 8.53
CA GLU A 32 -5.66 -1.88 7.29
C GLU A 32 -6.82 -1.13 6.64
N SER A 33 -7.66 -0.45 7.42
CA SER A 33 -8.80 0.32 6.91
C SER A 33 -8.41 1.71 6.40
N SER A 34 -7.19 2.18 6.65
CA SER A 34 -6.75 3.51 6.24
C SER A 34 -6.72 3.61 4.71
N ARG A 35 -7.46 4.59 4.18
CA ARG A 35 -7.63 4.87 2.76
C ARG A 35 -6.55 5.84 2.27
N PHE A 36 -5.88 5.51 1.17
CA PHE A 36 -4.78 6.34 0.67
C PHE A 36 -5.22 7.76 0.30
N VAL A 37 -6.41 7.92 -0.29
CA VAL A 37 -6.89 9.25 -0.71
C VAL A 37 -7.65 9.93 0.43
N ASP A 38 -8.61 9.23 1.02
CA ASP A 38 -9.57 9.86 1.95
C ASP A 38 -8.97 10.11 3.36
N ASP A 39 -8.16 9.17 3.88
CA ASP A 39 -7.60 9.29 5.24
C ASP A 39 -6.18 9.86 5.25
N ILE A 40 -5.39 9.53 4.23
CA ILE A 40 -3.98 9.93 4.15
C ILE A 40 -3.79 11.18 3.27
N GLY A 41 -4.75 11.50 2.40
CA GLY A 41 -4.64 12.65 1.48
C GLY A 41 -3.61 12.43 0.36
N MET A 42 -3.30 11.18 0.01
CA MET A 42 -2.27 10.87 -0.97
C MET A 42 -2.76 11.15 -2.39
N GLU A 43 -2.14 12.15 -3.01
CA GLU A 43 -2.40 12.54 -4.39
C GLU A 43 -1.89 11.51 -5.42
N SER A 44 -2.32 11.64 -6.67
CA SER A 44 -1.96 10.74 -7.77
C SER A 44 -0.45 10.59 -7.97
N ILE A 45 0.33 11.66 -7.76
CA ILE A 45 1.81 11.62 -7.85
C ILE A 45 2.39 10.77 -6.70
N GLY A 46 1.87 10.97 -5.47
CA GLY A 46 2.24 10.17 -4.32
C GLY A 46 1.94 8.69 -4.54
N ARG A 47 0.77 8.36 -5.12
CA ARG A 47 0.42 6.98 -5.46
C ARG A 47 1.39 6.35 -6.46
N LEU A 48 1.80 7.06 -7.51
CA LEU A 48 2.79 6.56 -8.46
C LEU A 48 4.15 6.30 -7.79
N MET A 49 4.62 7.24 -6.94
CA MET A 49 5.86 7.02 -6.17
C MET A 49 5.74 5.83 -5.21
N LEU A 50 4.59 5.68 -4.55
CA LEU A 50 4.33 4.55 -3.66
C LEU A 50 4.42 3.22 -4.41
N LEU A 51 3.85 3.13 -5.63
CA LEU A 51 3.94 1.91 -6.44
C LEU A 51 5.39 1.54 -6.72
N THR A 52 6.22 2.49 -7.15
CA THR A 52 7.66 2.26 -7.38
C THR A 52 8.38 1.80 -6.11
N MET A 53 8.06 2.38 -4.95
CA MET A 53 8.65 1.96 -3.67
C MET A 53 8.21 0.55 -3.26
N ILE A 54 6.96 0.18 -3.52
CA ILE A 54 6.43 -1.15 -3.24
C ILE A 54 7.14 -2.20 -4.11
N GLU A 55 7.31 -1.94 -5.41
CA GLU A 55 8.03 -2.84 -6.32
C GLU A 55 9.46 -3.11 -5.82
N GLN A 56 10.15 -2.06 -5.39
CA GLN A 56 11.51 -2.15 -4.86
C GLN A 56 11.57 -2.90 -3.52
N GLU A 57 10.69 -2.57 -2.58
CA GLU A 57 10.74 -3.14 -1.22
C GLU A 57 10.29 -4.61 -1.21
N PHE A 58 9.26 -4.95 -1.98
CA PHE A 58 8.70 -6.30 -2.01
C PHE A 58 9.24 -7.17 -3.14
N GLN A 59 10.10 -6.63 -4.01
CA GLN A 59 10.68 -7.32 -5.18
C GLN A 59 9.59 -7.92 -6.09
N VAL A 60 8.55 -7.13 -6.37
CA VAL A 60 7.40 -7.52 -7.21
C VAL A 60 7.32 -6.62 -8.45
N ASP A 61 6.67 -7.12 -9.50
CA ASP A 61 6.37 -6.39 -10.73
C ASP A 61 4.87 -6.04 -10.74
N LEU A 62 4.53 -4.79 -10.42
CA LEU A 62 3.14 -4.35 -10.29
C LEU A 62 2.55 -3.92 -11.64
N GLU A 63 3.38 -3.60 -12.64
CA GLU A 63 2.94 -3.23 -13.99
C GLU A 63 2.07 -4.33 -14.64
N LYS A 64 2.31 -5.59 -14.31
CA LYS A 64 1.48 -6.72 -14.79
C LYS A 64 0.09 -6.79 -14.15
N HIS A 65 -0.14 -6.03 -13.09
CA HIS A 65 -1.35 -6.09 -12.27
C HIS A 65 -2.11 -4.76 -12.20
N MET A 66 -1.91 -3.85 -13.17
CA MET A 66 -2.54 -2.52 -13.19
C MET A 66 -4.05 -2.54 -12.96
N GLY A 67 -4.77 -3.53 -13.49
CA GLY A 67 -6.21 -3.67 -13.27
C GLY A 67 -6.58 -3.90 -11.80
N ALA A 68 -5.77 -4.66 -11.06
CA ALA A 68 -5.98 -4.86 -9.63
C ALA A 68 -5.60 -3.61 -8.84
N LEU A 69 -4.55 -2.88 -9.24
CA LEU A 69 -4.07 -1.67 -8.55
C LEU A 69 -5.12 -0.55 -8.48
N VAL A 70 -6.01 -0.45 -9.47
CA VAL A 70 -7.10 0.54 -9.49
C VAL A 70 -8.08 0.34 -8.34
N GLU A 71 -8.30 -0.91 -7.94
CA GLU A 71 -9.23 -1.30 -6.87
C GLU A 71 -8.59 -1.21 -5.46
N LEU A 72 -7.28 -0.92 -5.38
CA LEU A 72 -6.57 -0.82 -4.11
C LEU A 72 -6.75 0.57 -3.50
N HIS A 73 -7.70 0.65 -2.57
CA HIS A 73 -8.05 1.89 -1.88
C HIS A 73 -7.48 1.99 -0.47
N THR A 74 -7.23 0.86 0.19
CA THR A 74 -6.74 0.82 1.57
C THR A 74 -5.38 0.14 1.70
N ILE A 75 -4.69 0.43 2.81
CA ILE A 75 -3.45 -0.28 3.19
C ILE A 75 -3.69 -1.79 3.26
N GLY A 76 -4.83 -2.22 3.82
CA GLY A 76 -5.17 -3.64 3.93
C GLY A 76 -5.37 -4.30 2.58
N ASP A 77 -6.03 -3.64 1.63
CA ASP A 77 -6.24 -4.20 0.29
C ASP A 77 -4.91 -4.40 -0.42
N THR A 78 -4.03 -3.39 -0.39
CA THR A 78 -2.70 -3.48 -0.97
C THR A 78 -1.85 -4.55 -0.28
N ALA A 79 -1.89 -4.63 1.06
CA ALA A 79 -1.14 -5.63 1.80
C ALA A 79 -1.57 -7.06 1.47
N ARG A 80 -2.89 -7.32 1.38
CA ARG A 80 -3.41 -8.64 0.97
C ARG A 80 -3.02 -8.98 -0.46
N PHE A 81 -3.08 -8.00 -1.35
CA PHE A 81 -2.66 -8.18 -2.73
C PHE A 81 -1.16 -8.54 -2.81
N LEU A 82 -0.29 -7.82 -2.09
CA LEU A 82 1.14 -8.13 -2.04
C LEU A 82 1.42 -9.50 -1.45
N ASP A 83 0.70 -9.92 -0.41
CA ASP A 83 0.85 -11.26 0.15
C ASP A 83 0.40 -12.35 -0.83
N SER A 84 -0.60 -12.08 -1.67
CA SER A 84 -1.02 -13.00 -2.73
C SER A 84 0.05 -13.17 -3.83
N LEU A 85 0.88 -12.15 -4.07
CA LEU A 85 1.99 -12.21 -5.02
C LEU A 85 3.23 -12.96 -4.49
N LYS A 86 3.36 -13.04 -3.16
CA LYS A 86 4.45 -13.76 -2.47
C LYS A 86 4.18 -15.25 -2.30
N ALA A 87 2.96 -15.71 -2.54
CA ALA A 87 2.64 -17.13 -2.45
C ALA A 87 3.46 -17.90 -3.51
N PRO A 88 4.10 -19.02 -3.14
CA PRO A 88 4.88 -19.84 -4.07
C PRO A 88 4.03 -20.47 -5.18
#